data_AF-A0A143PEU8-F1
#
_entry.id   AF-A0A143PEU8-F1
#
_cell.length_a   1.000
_cell.length_b   1.000
_cell.length_c   1.000
_cell.angle_alpha   90.00
_cell.angle_beta   90.00
_cell.angle_gamma   90.00
#
_symmetry.space_group_name_H-M   'P 1'
#
loop_
_entity.id
_entity.type
_entity.pdbx_description
1 polymer ?
#
loop_
_entity_poly.entity_id
_entity_poly.type
_entity_poly.pdbx_seq_one_letter_code
_entity_poly.pdbx_strand_id
1 'polypeptide(L)'
;MSTRLTVPSRALATIGAFRAVAESDLHDIRDDSQNSRRSLKHLEKEGLIHTSPLRSDDRAVTLTDRARRHPPRARDDRRAGHGRLSADEPGPKRLSEAIDAYLTAKRIRCSARTIELEEERLSIVEQHFGDVLLSAITTTTIAYFQHLRHDAGRANRTINMDVGVLSRVLTFCGGWRALADHVKNLPERQRPVGRALTPEERKRLFDAAASNAEWEHVY
;
A
#
# COMPACT_ATOMS: atom_id res chain seq x y z
N MET A 1 11.20 13.83 -41.76
CA MET A 1 10.12 14.31 -40.89
C MET A 1 9.54 13.12 -40.13
N SER A 2 9.54 13.22 -38.81
CA SER A 2 8.91 12.38 -37.76
C SER A 2 8.77 10.87 -37.96
N THR A 3 9.76 10.16 -37.41
CA THR A 3 9.65 8.76 -36.97
C THR A 3 8.79 8.71 -35.70
N ARG A 4 7.64 8.02 -35.76
CA ARG A 4 6.87 7.64 -34.56
C ARG A 4 7.66 6.55 -33.83
N LEU A 5 8.19 6.87 -32.64
CA LEU A 5 8.75 5.87 -31.73
C LEU A 5 7.60 5.21 -30.96
N THR A 6 7.22 4.02 -31.43
CA THR A 6 6.50 3.02 -30.66
C THR A 6 7.38 2.62 -29.46
N VAL A 7 6.94 2.91 -28.24
CA VAL A 7 7.61 2.44 -27.02
C VAL A 7 7.28 0.94 -26.87
N PRO A 8 8.26 0.03 -26.85
CA PRO A 8 7.99 -1.38 -26.66
C PRO A 8 7.74 -1.68 -25.17
N SER A 9 6.65 -2.40 -24.86
CA SER A 9 6.48 -3.12 -23.60
C SER A 9 7.71 -4.01 -23.34
N ARG A 10 8.44 -3.76 -22.26
CA ARG A 10 9.46 -4.69 -21.71
C ARG A 10 8.96 -5.10 -20.32
N ALA A 11 8.29 -6.24 -20.23
CA ALA A 11 8.83 -7.57 -19.95
C ALA A 11 9.03 -7.81 -18.44
N LEU A 12 7.91 -8.02 -17.73
CA LEU A 12 7.87 -8.83 -16.51
C LEU A 12 8.22 -10.27 -16.93
N ALA A 13 9.42 -10.74 -16.59
CA ALA A 13 9.74 -12.16 -16.71
C ALA A 13 9.27 -12.87 -15.43
N THR A 14 8.14 -13.57 -15.52
CA THR A 14 7.67 -14.46 -14.45
C THR A 14 8.46 -15.76 -14.51
N ILE A 15 9.53 -15.88 -13.73
CA ILE A 15 10.14 -17.18 -13.41
C ILE A 15 9.71 -17.50 -11.97
N GLY A 16 8.75 -18.41 -11.84
CA GLY A 16 8.29 -19.04 -10.59
C GLY A 16 8.11 -18.13 -9.36
N ALA A 17 6.94 -17.56 -9.12
CA ALA A 17 6.60 -16.83 -7.87
C ALA A 17 7.53 -15.66 -7.44
N PHE A 18 8.46 -15.21 -8.29
CA PHE A 18 9.31 -14.04 -8.03
C PHE A 18 8.90 -12.86 -8.92
N ARG A 19 8.62 -11.69 -8.32
CA ARG A 19 8.60 -10.42 -9.04
C ARG A 19 10.02 -9.85 -9.00
N ALA A 20 10.74 -9.97 -10.10
CA ALA A 20 12.01 -9.30 -10.33
C ALA A 20 11.71 -7.90 -10.90
N VAL A 21 12.22 -6.85 -10.24
CA VAL A 21 12.02 -5.45 -10.65
C VAL A 21 13.37 -4.83 -10.95
N ALA A 22 13.44 -4.02 -12.01
CA ALA A 22 14.64 -3.26 -12.37
C ALA A 22 15.00 -2.24 -11.28
N GLU A 23 16.29 -2.06 -11.02
CA GLU A 23 16.84 -1.14 -10.03
C GLU A 23 16.57 0.31 -10.44
N SER A 24 16.56 0.60 -11.74
CA SER A 24 16.17 1.91 -12.26
C SER A 24 14.73 2.30 -11.91
N ASP A 25 13.85 1.32 -11.76
CA ASP A 25 12.42 1.53 -11.48
C ASP A 25 12.17 1.79 -9.97
N LEU A 26 13.18 1.58 -9.12
CA LEU A 26 13.14 1.91 -7.69
C LEU A 26 13.56 3.36 -7.39
N HIS A 27 13.78 4.21 -8.41
CA HIS A 27 14.22 5.58 -8.23
C HIS A 27 13.04 6.57 -8.10
N ASP A 28 12.93 7.23 -6.94
CA ASP A 28 12.03 8.36 -6.72
C ASP A 28 12.64 9.66 -7.32
N ILE A 29 11.81 10.50 -7.94
CA ILE A 29 12.20 11.75 -8.64
C ILE A 29 12.69 12.85 -7.66
N ARG A 30 12.84 12.53 -6.37
CA ARG A 30 13.28 13.47 -5.32
C ARG A 30 14.40 12.97 -4.41
N ASP A 31 14.91 11.75 -4.57
CA ASP A 31 15.98 11.23 -3.71
C ASP A 31 17.30 11.06 -4.48
N ASP A 32 18.39 11.51 -3.86
CA ASP A 32 19.71 11.56 -4.48
C ASP A 32 20.18 10.13 -4.80
N SER A 33 20.48 9.85 -6.07
CA SER A 33 20.77 8.51 -6.61
C SER A 33 21.94 7.77 -5.91
N GLN A 34 22.72 8.46 -5.08
CA GLN A 34 23.74 7.85 -4.24
C GLN A 34 23.17 7.16 -2.99
N ASN A 35 22.08 7.69 -2.40
CA ASN A 35 21.54 7.19 -1.15
C ASN A 35 20.77 5.88 -1.35
N SER A 36 19.95 5.79 -2.40
CA SER A 36 19.23 4.56 -2.77
C SER A 36 20.20 3.42 -3.11
N ARG A 37 21.29 3.73 -3.83
CA ARG A 37 22.36 2.76 -4.14
C ARG A 37 23.11 2.28 -2.90
N ARG A 38 23.34 3.14 -1.91
CA ARG A 38 23.98 2.74 -0.63
C ARG A 38 23.06 1.81 0.18
N SER A 39 21.76 2.11 0.21
CA SER A 39 20.75 1.31 0.89
C SER A 39 20.60 -0.09 0.27
N LEU A 40 20.59 -0.20 -1.06
CA LEU A 40 20.54 -1.51 -1.74
C LEU A 40 21.81 -2.34 -1.53
N LYS A 41 23.00 -1.73 -1.62
CA LYS A 41 24.27 -2.43 -1.33
C LYS A 41 24.35 -2.98 0.09
N HIS A 42 23.76 -2.27 1.06
CA HIS A 42 23.69 -2.72 2.44
C HIS A 42 22.80 -3.96 2.59
N LEU A 43 21.63 -3.98 1.95
CA LEU A 43 20.68 -5.11 2.00
C LEU A 43 21.18 -6.34 1.24
N GLU A 44 21.94 -6.14 0.15
CA GLU A 44 22.63 -7.21 -0.56
C GLU A 44 23.73 -7.83 0.32
N LYS A 45 24.48 -6.99 1.05
CA LYS A 45 25.49 -7.45 2.03
C LYS A 45 24.85 -8.22 3.20
N GLU A 46 23.64 -7.88 3.60
CA GLU A 46 22.86 -8.62 4.62
C GLU A 46 22.17 -9.88 4.07
N GLY A 47 22.25 -10.09 2.75
CA GLY A 47 21.65 -11.24 2.06
C GLY A 47 20.12 -11.21 2.09
N LEU A 48 19.51 -10.03 2.24
CA LEU A 48 18.05 -9.85 2.25
C LEU A 48 17.47 -9.69 0.84
N ILE A 49 18.28 -9.16 -0.06
CA ILE A 49 17.97 -9.03 -1.49
C ILE A 49 19.09 -9.65 -2.32
N HIS A 50 18.75 -10.11 -3.51
CA HIS A 50 19.69 -10.53 -4.54
C HIS A 50 19.55 -9.60 -5.74
N THR A 51 20.69 -9.05 -6.20
CA THR A 51 20.73 -8.25 -7.44
C THR A 51 21.31 -9.09 -8.59
N SER A 52 20.62 -9.14 -9.72
CA SER A 52 21.11 -9.83 -10.92
C SER A 52 21.25 -8.84 -12.08
N PRO A 53 22.36 -8.87 -12.84
CA PRO A 53 22.55 -7.93 -13.94
C PRO A 53 21.53 -8.17 -15.06
N LEU A 54 20.92 -7.11 -15.58
CA LEU A 54 20.10 -7.14 -16.78
C LEU A 54 20.94 -6.81 -18.02
N ARG A 55 20.35 -6.94 -19.22
CA ARG A 55 21.03 -6.73 -20.52
C ARG A 55 21.38 -5.25 -20.81
N SER A 56 21.06 -4.34 -19.90
CA SER A 56 21.45 -2.92 -19.86
C SER A 56 22.18 -2.64 -18.54
N ASP A 57 22.63 -1.41 -18.30
CA ASP A 57 23.34 -0.97 -17.07
C ASP A 57 22.43 -0.96 -15.81
N ASP A 58 21.49 -1.90 -15.74
CA ASP A 58 20.35 -1.99 -14.85
C ASP A 58 20.33 -3.38 -14.19
N ARG A 59 19.72 -3.50 -13.01
CA ARG A 59 19.81 -4.71 -12.18
C ARG A 59 18.44 -5.14 -11.71
N ALA A 60 18.13 -6.43 -11.77
CA ALA A 60 16.91 -6.95 -11.16
C ALA A 60 17.12 -7.17 -9.66
N VAL A 61 16.20 -6.69 -8.81
CA VAL A 61 16.20 -6.93 -7.36
C VAL A 61 15.15 -7.97 -7.00
N THR A 62 15.52 -8.95 -6.19
CA THR A 62 14.62 -10.00 -5.68
C THR A 62 14.83 -10.24 -4.18
N LEU A 63 13.76 -10.56 -3.44
CA LEU A 63 13.85 -10.92 -2.03
C LEU A 63 14.38 -12.35 -1.88
N THR A 64 15.36 -12.53 -0.99
CA THR A 64 15.94 -13.86 -0.72
C THR A 64 15.06 -14.68 0.23
N ASP A 65 15.26 -16.00 0.25
CA ASP A 65 14.61 -16.87 1.24
C ASP A 65 15.01 -16.52 2.69
N ARG A 66 16.19 -15.91 2.87
CA ARG A 66 16.65 -15.42 4.17
C ARG A 66 15.85 -14.21 4.64
N ALA A 67 15.56 -13.25 3.77
CA ALA A 67 14.64 -12.15 4.12
C ALA A 67 13.24 -12.66 4.48
N ARG A 68 12.79 -13.73 3.85
CA ARG A 68 11.50 -14.37 4.15
C ARG A 68 11.48 -15.10 5.50
N ARG A 69 12.61 -15.64 5.95
CA ARG A 69 12.72 -16.42 7.21
C ARG A 69 13.19 -15.61 8.42
N HIS A 70 14.03 -14.59 8.20
CA HIS A 70 14.65 -13.78 9.24
C HIS A 70 14.66 -12.30 8.83
N PRO A 71 13.52 -11.60 9.02
CA PRO A 71 13.50 -10.16 8.86
C PRO A 71 14.41 -9.49 9.93
N PRO A 72 14.97 -8.31 9.63
CA PRO A 72 15.80 -7.59 10.59
C PRO A 72 15.02 -7.35 11.88
N ARG A 73 15.68 -7.57 13.03
CA ARG A 73 15.05 -7.43 14.36
C ARG A 73 14.62 -5.98 14.57
N ALA A 74 13.32 -5.74 14.60
CA ALA A 74 12.78 -4.47 15.08
C ALA A 74 13.23 -4.27 16.53
N ARG A 75 13.79 -3.09 16.84
CA ARG A 75 14.22 -2.74 18.19
C ARG A 75 12.99 -2.70 19.10
N ASP A 76 13.05 -3.48 20.16
CA ASP A 76 11.94 -3.79 21.04
C ASP A 76 11.82 -2.72 22.14
N ASP A 77 11.17 -1.58 21.83
CA ASP A 77 10.92 -0.52 22.79
C ASP A 77 9.49 -0.61 23.35
N ARG A 78 9.43 -1.03 24.61
CA ARG A 78 8.20 -1.26 25.38
C ARG A 78 7.46 0.04 25.72
N ARG A 79 6.12 -0.09 25.79
CA ARG A 79 5.08 0.75 26.43
C ARG A 79 4.50 1.93 25.63
N ALA A 80 3.22 1.79 25.25
CA ALA A 80 2.10 2.52 25.87
C ALA A 80 0.76 2.02 25.26
N GLY A 81 -0.33 2.07 26.00
CA GLY A 81 -1.56 1.34 25.68
C GLY A 81 -2.39 1.87 24.52
N HIS A 82 -2.97 0.95 23.75
CA HIS A 82 -4.38 0.90 23.37
C HIS A 82 -4.72 -0.55 22.99
N GLY A 83 -5.76 -1.12 23.60
CA GLY A 83 -6.34 -2.42 23.24
C GLY A 83 -5.38 -3.60 23.22
N ARG A 84 -4.82 -3.98 24.37
CA ARG A 84 -4.06 -5.24 24.45
C ARG A 84 -5.04 -6.40 24.28
N LEU A 85 -4.82 -7.24 23.27
CA LEU A 85 -5.04 -8.69 23.47
C LEU A 85 -4.28 -9.07 24.75
N SER A 86 -4.88 -9.87 25.61
CA SER A 86 -4.35 -10.22 26.94
C SER A 86 -2.83 -10.44 26.89
N ALA A 87 -2.12 -9.89 27.87
CA ALA A 87 -0.65 -9.87 27.92
C ALA A 87 0.02 -11.25 27.76
N ASP A 88 -0.75 -12.31 27.97
CA ASP A 88 -0.33 -13.71 28.01
C ASP A 88 -0.81 -14.54 26.81
N GLU A 89 -1.69 -14.01 25.96
CA GLU A 89 -2.05 -14.70 24.71
C GLU A 89 -1.13 -14.23 23.58
N PRO A 90 -0.49 -15.15 22.85
CA PRO A 90 0.27 -14.79 21.66
C PRO A 90 -0.73 -14.22 20.64
N GLY A 91 -0.70 -12.90 20.45
CA GLY A 91 -1.51 -12.23 19.45
C GLY A 91 -1.20 -12.71 18.03
N PRO A 92 -2.01 -12.29 17.03
CA PRO A 92 -1.87 -12.71 15.65
C PRO A 92 -0.43 -12.56 15.15
N LYS A 93 0.11 -13.62 14.56
CA LYS A 93 1.48 -13.59 14.02
C LYS A 93 1.50 -13.28 12.53
N ARG A 94 0.38 -13.56 11.85
CA ARG A 94 0.21 -13.46 10.41
C ARG A 94 -0.77 -12.35 10.05
N LEU A 95 -0.62 -11.81 8.83
CA LEU A 95 -1.41 -10.70 8.35
C LEU A 95 -2.89 -11.06 8.22
N SER A 96 -3.22 -12.22 7.66
CA SER A 96 -4.62 -12.67 7.51
C SER A 96 -5.32 -12.80 8.87
N GLU A 97 -4.69 -13.51 9.80
CA GLU A 97 -5.16 -13.67 11.17
C GLU A 97 -5.35 -12.31 11.89
N ALA A 98 -4.43 -11.37 11.68
CA ALA A 98 -4.52 -10.02 12.23
C ALA A 98 -5.70 -9.24 11.66
N ILE A 99 -5.96 -9.37 10.35
CA ILE A 99 -7.09 -8.75 9.66
C ILE A 99 -8.40 -9.30 10.20
N ASP A 100 -8.53 -10.62 10.32
CA ASP A 100 -9.74 -11.27 10.84
C ASP A 100 -10.03 -10.88 12.28
N ALA A 101 -8.99 -10.88 13.14
CA ALA A 101 -9.12 -10.45 14.53
C ALA A 101 -9.53 -8.96 14.62
N TYR A 102 -8.93 -8.11 13.80
CA TYR A 102 -9.24 -6.69 13.73
C TYR A 102 -10.69 -6.44 13.28
N LEU A 103 -11.12 -7.07 12.18
CA LEU A 103 -12.46 -6.92 11.63
C LEU A 103 -13.52 -7.44 12.60
N THR A 104 -13.29 -8.60 13.22
CA THR A 104 -14.17 -9.16 14.25
C THR A 104 -14.33 -8.20 15.41
N ALA A 105 -13.23 -7.65 15.93
CA ALA A 105 -13.28 -6.67 17.01
C ALA A 105 -13.93 -5.34 16.59
N LYS A 106 -13.84 -4.95 15.31
CA LYS A 106 -14.35 -3.69 14.79
C LYS A 106 -15.84 -3.74 14.47
N ARG A 107 -16.37 -4.88 14.03
CA ARG A 107 -17.81 -5.08 13.72
C ARG A 107 -18.73 -4.68 14.87
N ILE A 108 -18.28 -4.85 16.12
CA ILE A 108 -19.05 -4.46 17.32
C ILE A 108 -19.29 -2.94 17.41
N ARG A 109 -18.38 -2.12 16.86
CA ARG A 109 -18.36 -0.67 17.07
C ARG A 109 -18.64 0.14 15.79
N CYS A 110 -18.91 -0.52 14.67
CA CYS A 110 -18.99 0.13 13.36
C CYS A 110 -20.19 -0.38 12.57
N SER A 111 -20.73 0.48 11.70
CA SER A 111 -21.81 0.10 10.78
C SER A 111 -21.33 -0.95 9.77
N ALA A 112 -22.25 -1.77 9.25
CA ALA A 112 -21.96 -2.77 8.21
C ALA A 112 -21.24 -2.15 7.00
N ARG A 113 -21.74 -1.00 6.51
CA ARG A 113 -21.10 -0.26 5.40
C ARG A 113 -19.66 0.15 5.69
N THR A 114 -19.35 0.52 6.93
CA THR A 114 -17.96 0.84 7.31
C THR A 114 -17.07 -0.40 7.26
N ILE A 115 -17.60 -1.56 7.67
CA ILE A 115 -16.88 -2.83 7.64
C ILE A 115 -16.64 -3.30 6.20
N GLU A 116 -17.65 -3.22 5.33
CA GLU A 116 -17.53 -3.55 3.91
C GLU A 116 -16.40 -2.74 3.23
N LEU A 117 -16.37 -1.43 3.45
CA LEU A 117 -15.30 -0.57 2.91
C LEU A 117 -13.91 -0.90 3.48
N GLU A 118 -13.84 -1.44 4.69
CA GLU A 118 -12.59 -1.90 5.28
C GLU A 118 -12.15 -3.22 4.67
N GLU A 119 -13.07 -4.19 4.54
CA GLU A 119 -12.84 -5.51 3.93
C GLU A 119 -12.36 -5.37 2.49
N GLU A 120 -13.04 -4.55 1.68
CA GLU A 120 -12.63 -4.26 0.30
C GLU A 120 -11.18 -3.76 0.21
N ARG A 121 -10.79 -2.88 1.14
CA ARG A 121 -9.43 -2.32 1.16
C ARG A 121 -8.40 -3.29 1.71
N LEU A 122 -8.75 -4.04 2.76
CA LEU A 122 -7.87 -5.05 3.33
C LEU A 122 -7.64 -6.20 2.36
N SER A 123 -8.62 -6.56 1.53
CA SER A 123 -8.43 -7.50 0.43
C SER A 123 -7.34 -7.04 -0.56
N ILE A 124 -7.28 -5.74 -0.88
CA ILE A 124 -6.20 -5.18 -1.71
C ILE A 124 -4.86 -5.32 -1.00
N VAL A 125 -4.79 -5.04 0.30
CA VAL A 125 -3.56 -5.17 1.09
C VAL A 125 -3.10 -6.63 1.11
N GLU A 126 -3.99 -7.59 1.40
CA GLU A 126 -3.68 -9.01 1.37
C GLU A 126 -3.24 -9.49 -0.01
N GLN A 127 -3.84 -9.00 -1.10
CA GLN A 127 -3.41 -9.35 -2.45
C GLN A 127 -1.96 -8.94 -2.74
N HIS A 128 -1.48 -7.85 -2.12
CA HIS A 128 -0.13 -7.33 -2.38
C HIS A 128 0.92 -7.89 -1.40
N PHE A 129 0.58 -8.00 -0.12
CA PHE A 129 1.50 -8.51 0.90
C PHE A 129 1.48 -10.04 0.99
N GLY A 130 0.35 -10.67 0.65
CA GLY A 130 0.09 -12.07 0.93
C GLY A 130 -0.03 -12.34 2.41
N ASP A 131 -0.08 -13.63 2.77
CA ASP A 131 -0.11 -14.04 4.18
C ASP A 131 1.31 -14.10 4.78
N VAL A 132 1.84 -12.93 5.12
CA VAL A 132 3.17 -12.75 5.72
C VAL A 132 3.08 -12.62 7.24
N LEU A 133 4.22 -12.83 7.90
CA LEU A 133 4.35 -12.48 9.32
C LEU A 133 4.22 -10.96 9.50
N LEU A 134 3.59 -10.54 10.59
CA LEU A 134 3.50 -9.10 10.92
C LEU A 134 4.88 -8.45 11.06
N SER A 135 5.87 -9.21 11.57
CA SER A 135 7.27 -8.75 11.68
C SER A 135 7.99 -8.57 10.35
N ALA A 136 7.48 -9.17 9.26
CA ALA A 136 8.00 -8.97 7.92
C ALA A 136 7.49 -7.66 7.30
N ILE A 137 6.42 -7.07 7.85
CA ILE A 137 5.89 -5.79 7.42
C ILE A 137 6.74 -4.67 8.03
N THR A 138 7.62 -4.14 7.22
CA THR A 138 8.57 -3.08 7.56
C THR A 138 8.25 -1.80 6.79
N THR A 139 8.88 -0.69 7.18
CA THR A 139 8.79 0.60 6.48
C THR A 139 9.14 0.46 5.00
N THR A 140 10.17 -0.32 4.67
CA THR A 140 10.60 -0.61 3.31
C THR A 140 9.53 -1.37 2.51
N THR A 141 8.90 -2.39 3.10
CA THR A 141 7.83 -3.13 2.42
C THR A 141 6.59 -2.27 2.17
N ILE A 142 6.29 -1.33 3.08
CA ILE A 142 5.19 -0.38 2.91
C ILE A 142 5.52 0.63 1.81
N ALA A 143 6.74 1.17 1.78
CA ALA A 143 7.19 2.05 0.70
C ALA A 143 7.13 1.35 -0.66
N TYR A 144 7.58 0.09 -0.74
CA TYR A 144 7.47 -0.72 -1.94
C TYR A 144 6.02 -0.92 -2.39
N PHE A 145 5.10 -1.19 -1.44
CA PHE A 145 3.67 -1.25 -1.72
C PHE A 145 3.14 0.07 -2.28
N GLN A 146 3.53 1.22 -1.71
CA GLN A 146 3.14 2.53 -2.21
C GLN A 146 3.63 2.77 -3.65
N HIS A 147 4.90 2.45 -3.95
CA HIS A 147 5.46 2.55 -5.30
C HIS A 147 4.73 1.67 -6.29
N LEU A 148 4.53 0.39 -5.98
CA LEU A 148 3.83 -0.55 -6.86
C LEU A 148 2.41 -0.08 -7.20
N ARG A 149 1.71 0.50 -6.22
CA ARG A 149 0.35 1.05 -6.42
C ARG A 149 0.39 2.34 -7.24
N HIS A 150 1.40 3.18 -7.02
CA HIS A 150 1.61 4.41 -7.77
C HIS A 150 1.90 4.12 -9.25
N ASP A 151 2.77 3.15 -9.55
CA ASP A 151 3.11 2.73 -10.91
C ASP A 151 1.92 2.09 -11.63
N ALA A 152 1.02 1.46 -10.88
CA ALA A 152 -0.27 1.00 -11.38
C ALA A 152 -1.29 2.15 -11.63
N GLY A 153 -0.87 3.41 -11.55
CA GLY A 153 -1.68 4.60 -11.83
C GLY A 153 -2.74 4.90 -10.77
N ARG A 154 -2.62 4.36 -9.56
CA ARG A 154 -3.60 4.62 -8.49
C ARG A 154 -3.41 6.01 -7.91
N ALA A 155 -4.52 6.69 -7.60
CA ALA A 155 -4.48 8.02 -7.00
C ALA A 155 -3.84 7.98 -5.60
N ASN A 156 -3.01 8.96 -5.28
CA ASN A 156 -2.31 9.08 -3.99
C ASN A 156 -3.26 8.97 -2.79
N ARG A 157 -4.44 9.57 -2.86
CA ARG A 157 -5.48 9.42 -1.83
C ARG A 157 -5.85 7.95 -1.60
N THR A 158 -6.05 7.19 -2.66
CA THR A 158 -6.39 5.76 -2.58
C THR A 158 -5.26 4.98 -1.93
N ILE A 159 -4.02 5.23 -2.35
CA ILE A 159 -2.83 4.57 -1.78
C ILE A 159 -2.70 4.88 -0.29
N ASN A 160 -2.87 6.15 0.11
CA ASN A 160 -2.83 6.57 1.51
C ASN A 160 -3.96 5.90 2.32
N MET A 161 -5.13 5.69 1.74
CA MET A 161 -6.22 4.96 2.41
C MET A 161 -5.89 3.47 2.58
N ASP A 162 -5.22 2.85 1.59
CA ASP A 162 -4.78 1.45 1.67
C ASP A 162 -3.71 1.28 2.77
N VAL A 163 -2.72 2.18 2.82
CA VAL A 163 -1.74 2.23 3.93
C VAL A 163 -2.43 2.51 5.26
N GLY A 164 -3.46 3.35 5.26
CA GLY A 164 -4.24 3.69 6.45
C GLY A 164 -5.00 2.51 7.06
N VAL A 165 -5.56 1.61 6.25
CA VAL A 165 -6.21 0.39 6.78
C VAL A 165 -5.17 -0.57 7.37
N LEU A 166 -4.03 -0.74 6.69
CA LEU A 166 -2.91 -1.56 7.19
C LEU A 166 -2.37 -1.00 8.52
N SER A 167 -2.17 0.31 8.61
CA SER A 167 -1.78 1.01 9.83
C SER A 167 -2.70 0.69 11.01
N ARG A 168 -4.01 0.66 10.77
CA ARG A 168 -5.00 0.37 11.83
C ARG A 168 -4.97 -1.08 12.30
N VAL A 169 -4.78 -2.03 11.38
CA VAL A 169 -4.55 -3.45 11.72
C VAL A 169 -3.28 -3.60 12.55
N LEU A 170 -2.16 -3.02 12.10
CA LEU A 170 -0.89 -3.07 12.81
C LEU A 170 -0.93 -2.35 14.16
N THR A 171 -1.72 -1.29 14.28
CA THR A 171 -1.95 -0.59 15.55
C THR A 171 -2.72 -1.48 16.52
N PHE A 172 -3.75 -2.18 16.05
CA PHE A 172 -4.50 -3.16 16.84
C PHE A 172 -3.60 -4.29 17.38
N CYS A 173 -2.63 -4.74 16.59
CA CYS A 173 -1.63 -5.72 17.01
C CYS A 173 -0.42 -5.12 17.76
N GLY A 174 -0.36 -3.80 17.95
CA GLY A 174 0.73 -3.12 18.65
C GLY A 174 2.03 -2.89 17.84
N GLY A 175 2.07 -3.27 16.56
CA GLY A 175 3.26 -3.19 15.70
C GLY A 175 3.45 -1.85 14.96
N TRP A 176 2.41 -1.03 14.80
CA TRP A 176 2.48 0.19 13.96
C TRP A 176 3.46 1.25 14.49
N ARG A 177 3.63 1.36 15.81
CA ARG A 177 4.39 2.46 16.42
C ARG A 177 5.83 2.54 15.97
N ALA A 178 6.49 1.39 15.81
CA ALA A 178 7.86 1.33 15.32
C ALA A 178 7.99 1.77 13.84
N LEU A 179 6.90 1.79 13.09
CA LEU A 179 6.84 2.13 11.67
C LEU A 179 6.37 3.57 11.42
N ALA A 180 5.56 4.12 12.33
CA ALA A 180 4.78 5.34 12.13
C ALA A 180 5.62 6.56 11.73
N ASP A 181 6.80 6.73 12.34
CA ASP A 181 7.66 7.90 12.06
C ASP A 181 8.27 7.87 10.64
N HIS A 182 8.37 6.68 10.06
CA HIS A 182 9.07 6.43 8.81
C HIS A 182 8.14 6.19 7.63
N VAL A 183 6.87 5.85 7.85
CA VAL A 183 5.87 5.74 6.78
C VAL A 183 5.27 7.11 6.50
N LYS A 184 5.48 7.63 5.28
CA LYS A 184 4.96 8.94 4.87
C LYS A 184 3.81 8.77 3.87
N ASN A 185 2.77 9.59 4.05
CA ASN A 185 1.68 9.69 3.07
C ASN A 185 2.18 10.36 1.79
N LEU A 186 1.67 9.88 0.66
CA LEU A 186 1.90 10.50 -0.64
C LEU A 186 1.17 11.85 -0.73
N PRO A 187 1.72 12.83 -1.46
CA PRO A 187 1.11 14.15 -1.58
C PRO A 187 -0.24 14.06 -2.29
N GLU A 188 -1.31 14.50 -1.63
CA GLU A 188 -2.64 14.52 -2.22
C GLU A 188 -2.90 15.88 -2.89
N ARG A 189 -3.28 15.87 -4.17
CA ARG A 189 -3.80 17.08 -4.81
C ARG A 189 -5.14 17.41 -4.17
N GLN A 190 -5.28 18.61 -3.63
CA GLN A 190 -6.60 19.12 -3.25
C GLN A 190 -7.46 19.17 -4.50
N ARG A 191 -8.47 18.29 -4.59
CA ARG A 191 -9.51 18.45 -5.62
C ARG A 191 -10.30 19.72 -5.30
N PRO A 192 -10.89 20.40 -6.29
CA PRO A 192 -11.83 21.46 -5.99
C PRO A 192 -12.89 20.90 -5.04
N VAL A 193 -12.96 21.50 -3.84
CA VAL A 193 -13.99 21.26 -2.83
C VAL A 193 -15.34 21.36 -3.54
N GLY A 194 -16.28 20.47 -3.21
CA GLY A 194 -17.62 20.46 -3.82
C GLY A 194 -18.16 21.88 -3.96
N ARG A 195 -18.23 22.38 -5.19
CA ARG A 195 -18.70 23.74 -5.46
C ARG A 195 -20.21 23.72 -5.39
N ALA A 196 -20.79 24.67 -4.65
CA ALA A 196 -22.22 24.87 -4.68
C ALA A 196 -22.67 25.20 -6.12
N LEU A 197 -23.70 24.51 -6.59
CA LEU A 197 -24.33 24.79 -7.88
C LEU A 197 -24.90 26.20 -7.89
N THR A 198 -24.71 26.94 -8.97
CA THR A 198 -25.43 28.22 -9.16
C THR A 198 -26.92 27.95 -9.35
N PRO A 199 -27.80 28.95 -9.17
CA PRO A 199 -29.23 28.81 -9.43
C PRO A 199 -29.53 28.28 -10.85
N GLU A 200 -28.78 28.72 -11.85
CA GLU A 200 -28.94 28.33 -13.25
C GLU A 200 -28.51 26.87 -13.48
N GLU A 201 -27.41 26.44 -12.85
CA GLU A 201 -26.96 25.04 -12.90
C GLU A 201 -27.93 24.11 -12.21
N ARG A 202 -28.47 24.55 -11.06
CA ARG A 202 -29.51 23.83 -10.34
C ARG A 202 -30.77 23.68 -11.19
N LYS A 203 -31.21 24.77 -11.85
CA LYS A 203 -32.35 24.72 -12.78
C LYS A 203 -32.11 23.73 -13.91
N ARG A 204 -30.95 23.80 -14.57
CA ARG A 204 -30.59 22.84 -15.63
C ARG A 204 -30.58 21.39 -15.15
N LEU A 205 -30.12 21.15 -13.92
CA LEU A 205 -30.12 19.81 -13.33
C LEU A 205 -31.55 19.30 -13.10
N PHE A 206 -32.45 20.13 -12.58
CA PHE A 206 -33.85 19.76 -12.38
C PHE A 206 -34.61 19.56 -13.70
N ASP A 207 -34.40 20.43 -14.68
CA ASP A 207 -35.02 20.28 -16.02
C ASP A 207 -34.56 18.97 -16.69
N ALA A 208 -33.27 18.63 -16.57
CA ALA A 208 -32.71 17.37 -17.08
C ALA A 208 -33.28 16.15 -16.34
N ALA A 209 -33.44 16.24 -15.01
CA ALA A 209 -34.02 15.16 -14.22
C ALA A 209 -35.51 14.92 -14.55
N ALA A 210 -36.29 15.99 -14.70
CA ALA A 210 -37.70 15.90 -15.08
C ALA A 210 -37.91 15.34 -16.49
N SER A 211 -36.91 15.47 -17.37
CA SER A 211 -36.96 14.93 -18.73
C SER A 211 -36.59 13.45 -18.83
N ASN A 212 -36.19 12.80 -17.71
CA ASN A 212 -35.73 11.41 -17.70
C ASN A 212 -36.66 10.54 -16.84
N ALA A 213 -37.61 9.86 -17.50
CA ALA A 213 -38.62 9.03 -16.83
C ALA A 213 -38.04 7.91 -15.95
N GLU A 214 -36.83 7.42 -16.27
CA GLU A 214 -36.12 6.41 -15.47
C GLU A 214 -35.70 6.92 -14.07
N TRP A 215 -35.72 8.24 -13.84
CA TRP A 215 -35.30 8.86 -12.58
C TRP A 215 -36.48 9.21 -11.65
N GLU A 216 -37.71 8.92 -12.08
CA GLU A 216 -38.94 9.20 -11.33
C GLU A 216 -39.05 8.41 -10.02
N HIS A 217 -38.34 7.28 -9.90
CA HIS A 217 -38.38 6.38 -8.74
C HIS A 217 -37.25 6.60 -7.70
N VAL A 218 -36.44 7.65 -7.84
CA VAL A 218 -35.26 7.89 -6.98
C VAL A 218 -35.55 8.84 -5.81
N TYR A 219 -36.80 9.26 -5.61
CA TYR A 219 -37.24 10.13 -4.51
C TYR A 219 -38.23 9.46 -3.55
#